data_AF-A0A2V5WTL2-F1
#
_entry.id   AF-A0A2V5WTL2-F1
#
_cell.length_a   1.000
_cell.length_b   1.000
_cell.length_c   1.000
_cell.angle_alpha   90.00
_cell.angle_beta   90.00
_cell.angle_gamma   90.00
#
_symmetry.space_group_name_H-M   'P 1'
#
loop_
_entity.id
_entity.type
_entity.pdbx_description
1 polymer ?
#
loop_
_entity_poly.entity_id
_entity_poly.type
_entity_poly.pdbx_seq_one_letter_code
_entity_poly.pdbx_strand_id
1 'polypeptide(L)'
;MIEGVARTAPYFSLANVARYLNPRLDAGGDAIFEGPLDDSSSLIFYLNRKFLLVNQNRQKAAPIGRAPIDIFVNEEAVLEKWAEPDAVYLIVEQSRVDYWKRLLTSRFHIYHQVTTSSTYVVLGNQL
;
A
#
# COMPACT_ATOMS: atom_id res chain seq x y z
N MET A 1 10.11 27.27 -28.10
CA MET A 1 9.70 25.99 -28.73
C MET A 1 9.35 25.03 -27.60
N ILE A 2 8.06 24.75 -27.47
CA ILE A 2 7.39 23.68 -26.70
C ILE A 2 7.86 23.47 -25.24
N GLU A 3 7.44 24.39 -24.37
CA GLU A 3 7.12 24.07 -22.97
C GLU A 3 5.75 23.36 -22.95
N GLY A 4 5.77 22.08 -23.33
CA GLY A 4 4.57 21.26 -23.49
C GLY A 4 4.25 20.51 -22.21
N VAL A 5 3.32 21.07 -21.43
CA VAL A 5 2.36 20.40 -20.54
C VAL A 5 2.67 18.91 -20.24
N ALA A 6 3.33 18.66 -19.12
CA ALA A 6 3.19 17.42 -18.35
C ALA A 6 2.59 17.75 -16.97
N ARG A 7 1.46 18.48 -16.98
CA ARG A 7 0.49 18.49 -15.87
C ARG A 7 -0.42 17.26 -15.97
N THR A 8 0.17 16.11 -16.26
CA THR A 8 -0.53 14.84 -16.32
C THR A 8 -0.68 14.36 -14.88
N ALA A 9 -1.88 14.55 -14.34
CA ALA A 9 -2.46 13.96 -13.14
C ALA A 9 -1.45 13.49 -12.05
N PRO A 10 -1.44 14.09 -10.83
CA PRO A 10 -0.65 13.60 -9.69
C PRO A 10 -0.96 12.17 -9.20
N TYR A 11 -1.77 11.40 -9.95
CA TYR A 11 -2.34 10.12 -9.57
C TYR A 11 -1.54 8.88 -10.03
N PHE A 12 -0.54 8.98 -10.91
CA PHE A 12 -0.29 7.83 -11.79
C PHE A 12 1.00 7.02 -11.64
N SER A 13 1.83 7.22 -10.62
CA SER A 13 3.04 6.36 -10.52
C SER A 13 3.43 6.03 -9.08
N LEU A 14 2.84 4.93 -8.61
CA LEU A 14 3.34 4.14 -7.48
C LEU A 14 4.70 3.46 -7.78
N ALA A 15 5.30 3.72 -8.94
CA ALA A 15 6.62 3.25 -9.32
C ALA A 15 7.72 3.64 -8.33
N ASN A 16 7.66 4.86 -7.76
CA ASN A 16 8.62 5.28 -6.73
C ASN A 16 8.43 4.51 -5.41
N VAL A 17 7.19 4.25 -5.02
CA VAL A 17 6.87 3.40 -3.86
C VAL A 17 7.37 1.98 -4.09
N ALA A 18 7.08 1.41 -5.25
CA ALA A 18 7.51 0.06 -5.59
C ALA A 18 9.04 -0.09 -5.64
N ARG A 19 9.76 0.88 -6.23
CA ARG A 19 11.24 0.89 -6.23
C ARG A 19 11.82 0.92 -4.82
N TYR A 20 11.15 1.62 -3.89
CA TYR A 20 11.54 1.67 -2.50
C TYR A 20 11.23 0.36 -1.74
N LEU A 21 10.10 -0.26 -2.06
CA LEU A 21 9.63 -1.48 -1.39
C LEU A 21 10.30 -2.75 -1.91
N ASN A 22 10.54 -2.87 -3.20
CA ASN A 22 11.12 -4.08 -3.83
C ASN A 22 12.32 -4.68 -3.06
N PRO A 23 13.39 -3.94 -2.71
CA PRO A 23 14.50 -4.54 -1.96
C PRO A 23 14.13 -5.01 -0.55
N ARG A 24 13.11 -4.41 0.08
CA ARG A 24 12.63 -4.78 1.41
C ARG A 24 11.69 -5.98 1.37
N LEU A 25 10.89 -6.07 0.31
CA LEU A 25 10.03 -7.22 0.05
C LEU A 25 10.85 -8.45 -0.37
N ASP A 26 11.93 -8.26 -1.13
CA ASP A 26 12.91 -9.31 -1.44
C ASP A 26 13.62 -9.83 -0.17
N ALA A 27 13.82 -8.96 0.84
CA ALA A 27 14.37 -9.35 2.13
C ALA A 27 13.37 -10.11 3.03
N GLY A 28 12.16 -10.37 2.55
CA GLY A 28 11.12 -11.13 3.26
C GLY A 28 9.89 -10.32 3.64
N GLY A 29 9.92 -8.99 3.49
CA GLY A 29 8.81 -8.14 3.90
C GLY A 29 7.50 -8.36 3.12
N ASP A 30 6.41 -7.94 3.74
CA ASP A 30 5.06 -7.95 3.19
C ASP A 30 4.59 -6.54 2.83
N ALA A 31 3.87 -6.42 1.71
CA ALA A 31 3.22 -5.17 1.30
C ALA A 31 1.70 -5.30 1.38
N ILE A 32 1.06 -4.27 1.93
CA ILE A 32 -0.39 -4.14 2.07
C ILE A 32 -0.79 -2.79 1.47
N PHE A 33 -1.83 -2.76 0.64
CA PHE A 33 -2.32 -1.55 0.01
C PHE A 33 -3.77 -1.26 0.41
N GLU A 34 -4.03 -0.06 0.91
CA GLU A 34 -5.38 0.47 1.14
C GLU A 34 -5.80 1.33 -0.04
N GLY A 35 -6.80 0.87 -0.78
CA GLY A 35 -7.39 1.61 -1.89
C GLY A 35 -8.09 0.68 -2.88
N PRO A 36 -8.75 1.22 -3.91
CA PRO A 36 -9.41 0.44 -4.95
C PRO A 36 -8.40 -0.29 -5.85
N LEU A 37 -8.86 -1.36 -6.51
CA LEU A 37 -7.96 -2.22 -7.30
C LEU A 37 -7.39 -1.44 -8.49
N ASP A 38 -8.20 -0.56 -9.06
CA ASP A 38 -7.87 0.32 -10.18
C ASP A 38 -6.62 1.18 -9.89
N ASP A 39 -6.54 1.79 -8.70
CA ASP A 39 -5.36 2.56 -8.28
C ASP A 39 -4.14 1.67 -8.00
N SER A 40 -4.38 0.46 -7.49
CA SER A 40 -3.31 -0.51 -7.23
C SER A 40 -2.78 -1.18 -8.50
N SER A 41 -3.43 -0.99 -9.65
CA SER A 41 -3.02 -1.62 -10.92
C SER A 41 -1.55 -1.36 -11.24
N SER A 42 -1.09 -0.13 -10.99
CA SER A 42 0.32 0.23 -11.18
C SER A 42 1.25 -0.53 -10.24
N LEU A 43 0.85 -0.79 -8.98
CA LEU A 43 1.65 -1.57 -8.04
C LEU A 43 1.82 -3.02 -8.51
N ILE A 44 0.80 -3.61 -9.14
CA ILE A 44 0.89 -4.97 -9.71
C ILE A 44 2.02 -5.06 -10.75
N PHE A 45 2.23 -3.99 -11.52
CA PHE A 45 3.29 -3.97 -12.54
C PHE A 45 4.68 -3.66 -11.98
N TYR A 46 4.78 -2.85 -10.92
CA TYR A 46 6.07 -2.38 -10.41
C TYR A 46 6.60 -3.17 -9.19
N LEU A 47 5.73 -3.87 -8.44
CA LEU A 47 6.15 -4.73 -7.34
C LEU A 47 6.55 -6.11 -7.88
N ASN A 48 7.73 -6.58 -7.47
CA ASN A 48 8.22 -7.92 -7.81
C ASN A 48 7.52 -9.04 -7.02
N ARG A 49 6.70 -8.70 -6.03
CA ARG A 49 6.09 -9.64 -5.08
C ARG A 49 4.58 -9.41 -4.96
N LYS A 50 3.86 -10.46 -4.53
CA LYS A 50 2.43 -10.36 -4.19
C LYS A 50 2.24 -9.39 -3.03
N PHE A 51 1.12 -8.67 -3.04
CA PHE A 51 0.72 -7.76 -1.96
C PHE A 51 -0.75 -8.00 -1.60
N LEU A 52 -1.13 -7.57 -0.40
CA LEU A 52 -2.49 -7.68 0.12
C LEU A 52 -3.24 -6.37 -0.08
N LEU A 53 -4.56 -6.45 -0.18
CA LEU A 53 -5.46 -5.32 -0.34
C LEU A 53 -6.35 -5.20 0.89
N VAL A 54 -6.33 -4.05 1.56
CA VAL A 54 -7.16 -3.79 2.75
C VAL A 54 -8.37 -2.92 2.41
N ASN A 55 -9.51 -3.18 3.06
CA ASN A 55 -10.73 -2.38 2.98
C ASN A 55 -11.35 -2.23 1.57
N GLN A 56 -11.07 -3.18 0.67
CA GLN A 56 -11.72 -3.23 -0.64
C GLN A 56 -13.17 -3.67 -0.53
N ASN A 57 -14.05 -2.91 -1.19
CA ASN A 57 -15.39 -3.39 -1.45
C ASN A 57 -15.32 -4.49 -2.53
N ARG A 58 -15.35 -5.76 -2.10
CA ARG A 58 -15.29 -6.96 -2.95
C ARG A 58 -16.28 -6.94 -4.12
N GLN A 59 -17.37 -6.16 -4.04
CA GLN A 59 -18.37 -6.02 -5.10
C GLN A 59 -18.01 -4.98 -6.18
N LYS A 60 -17.20 -3.97 -5.86
CA LYS A 60 -16.76 -2.93 -6.81
C LYS A 60 -15.45 -3.28 -7.52
N ALA A 61 -14.63 -4.17 -6.96
CA ALA A 61 -13.30 -4.49 -7.47
C ALA A 61 -13.27 -5.56 -8.58
N ALA A 62 -14.40 -6.19 -8.93
CA ALA A 62 -14.42 -7.28 -9.89
C ALA A 62 -15.23 -6.97 -11.15
N PRO A 63 -14.62 -6.38 -12.20
CA PRO A 63 -15.18 -6.44 -13.55
C PRO A 63 -14.78 -7.73 -14.29
N ILE A 64 -13.64 -8.38 -13.99
CA ILE A 64 -13.17 -9.55 -14.75
C ILE A 64 -12.34 -10.49 -13.84
N GLY A 65 -12.87 -11.68 -13.56
CA GLY A 65 -12.16 -12.75 -12.83
C GLY A 65 -12.19 -12.60 -11.31
N ARG A 66 -12.52 -13.70 -10.60
CA ARG A 66 -12.38 -13.76 -9.14
C ARG A 66 -10.89 -13.57 -8.81
N ALA A 67 -10.50 -12.40 -8.30
CA ALA A 67 -9.19 -12.29 -7.68
C ALA A 67 -9.14 -13.31 -6.52
N PRO A 68 -8.02 -14.02 -6.32
CA PRO A 68 -7.92 -15.05 -5.28
C PRO A 68 -8.33 -14.43 -3.94
N ILE A 69 -9.28 -15.09 -3.26
CA ILE A 69 -9.98 -14.55 -2.07
C ILE A 69 -8.97 -14.16 -0.97
N ASP A 70 -7.80 -14.81 -0.98
CA ASP A 70 -6.67 -14.62 -0.07
C ASP A 70 -5.91 -13.29 -0.19
N ILE A 71 -6.16 -12.45 -1.21
CA ILE A 71 -5.48 -11.14 -1.30
C ILE A 71 -6.23 -10.03 -0.54
N PHE A 72 -7.51 -10.23 -0.20
CA PHE A 72 -8.31 -9.21 0.46
C PHE A 72 -8.34 -9.41 1.97
N VAL A 73 -7.74 -8.48 2.69
CA VAL A 73 -7.67 -8.48 4.15
C VAL A 73 -8.52 -7.35 4.74
N ASN A 74 -8.92 -7.54 6.00
CA ASN A 74 -9.56 -6.50 6.79
C ASN A 74 -8.53 -5.81 7.69
N GLU A 75 -8.92 -4.72 8.33
CA GLU A 75 -8.05 -3.95 9.24
C GLU A 75 -7.46 -4.81 10.36
N GLU A 76 -8.25 -5.72 10.94
CA GLU A 76 -7.80 -6.63 11.99
C GLU A 76 -6.63 -7.52 11.53
N ALA A 77 -6.73 -8.11 10.33
CA ALA A 77 -5.67 -8.92 9.75
C ALA A 77 -4.41 -8.09 9.43
N VAL A 78 -4.56 -6.81 9.08
CA VAL A 78 -3.41 -5.89 8.95
C VAL A 78 -2.73 -5.70 10.29
N LEU A 79 -3.49 -5.54 11.38
CA LEU A 79 -2.92 -5.42 12.73
C LEU A 79 -2.24 -6.70 13.21
N GLU A 80 -2.82 -7.86 12.92
CA GLU A 80 -2.20 -9.15 13.25
C GLU A 80 -0.85 -9.28 12.55
N LYS A 81 -0.78 -8.98 11.24
CA LYS A 81 0.49 -8.95 10.49
C LYS A 81 1.45 -7.89 11.03
N TRP A 82 0.95 -6.72 11.40
CA TRP A 82 1.78 -5.65 11.95
C TRP A 82 2.48 -6.04 13.26
N ALA A 83 1.87 -6.96 14.03
CA ALA A 83 2.43 -7.51 15.26
C ALA A 83 3.53 -8.54 15.03
N GLU A 84 3.65 -9.09 13.81
CA GLU A 84 4.66 -10.08 13.47
C GLU A 84 6.06 -9.43 13.46
N PRO A 85 7.12 -10.22 13.73
CA PRO A 85 8.50 -9.74 13.68
C PRO A 85 8.99 -9.43 12.26
N ASP A 86 8.24 -9.82 11.23
CA ASP A 86 8.55 -9.55 9.82
C ASP A 86 8.25 -8.09 9.44
N ALA A 87 8.96 -7.59 8.42
CA ALA A 87 8.77 -6.24 7.92
C ALA A 87 7.43 -6.13 7.18
N VAL A 88 6.53 -5.28 7.67
CA VAL A 88 5.23 -5.02 7.04
C VAL A 88 5.16 -3.57 6.59
N TYR A 89 4.80 -3.39 5.32
CA TYR A 89 4.66 -2.08 4.68
C TYR A 89 3.21 -1.84 4.25
N LEU A 90 2.57 -0.85 4.85
CA LEU A 90 1.21 -0.45 4.54
C LEU A 90 1.21 0.83 3.70
N ILE A 91 0.75 0.71 2.45
CA ILE A 91 0.60 1.80 1.49
C ILE A 91 -0.83 2.32 1.60
N VAL A 92 -0.99 3.57 2.01
CA VAL A 92 -2.29 4.21 2.24
C VAL A 92 -2.34 5.56 1.54
N GLU A 93 -3.54 6.03 1.19
CA GLU A 93 -3.69 7.41 0.73
C GLU A 93 -3.34 8.39 1.87
N GLN A 94 -2.77 9.55 1.54
CA GLN A 94 -2.39 10.57 2.51
C GLN A 94 -3.55 10.98 3.44
N SER A 95 -4.77 11.02 2.91
CA SER A 95 -5.99 11.32 3.68
C SER A 95 -6.30 10.28 4.77
N ARG A 96 -5.84 9.04 4.61
CA ARG A 96 -6.07 7.89 5.49
C ARG A 96 -4.93 7.68 6.49
N VAL A 97 -3.81 8.38 6.35
CA VAL A 97 -2.65 8.24 7.24
C VAL A 97 -3.03 8.51 8.69
N ASP A 98 -3.76 9.58 8.99
CA ASP A 98 -4.17 9.90 10.36
C ASP A 98 -5.10 8.87 10.98
N TYR A 99 -5.90 8.18 10.15
CA TYR A 99 -6.73 7.07 10.59
C TYR A 99 -5.87 5.87 10.99
N TRP A 100 -5.00 5.41 10.08
CA TRP A 100 -4.10 4.28 10.35
C TRP A 100 -3.12 4.57 11.47
N LYS A 101 -2.59 5.78 11.54
CA LYS A 101 -1.71 6.21 12.63
C LYS A 101 -2.39 6.04 13.97
N ARG A 102 -3.63 6.54 14.14
CA ARG A 102 -4.38 6.34 15.40
C ARG A 102 -4.59 4.87 15.71
N LEU A 103 -5.00 4.10 14.72
CA LEU A 103 -5.32 2.67 14.86
C LEU A 103 -4.06 1.85 15.22
N LEU A 104 -2.94 2.10 14.56
CA LEU A 104 -1.63 1.52 14.86
C LEU A 104 -1.15 1.95 16.25
N THR A 105 -1.16 3.25 16.57
CA THR A 105 -0.70 3.75 17.89
C THR A 105 -1.53 3.26 19.07
N SER A 106 -2.79 2.88 18.83
CA SER A 106 -3.67 2.31 19.85
C SER A 106 -3.21 0.93 20.32
N ARG A 107 -2.60 0.15 19.44
CA ARG A 107 -2.21 -1.25 19.69
C ARG A 107 -0.70 -1.48 19.69
N PHE A 108 0.04 -0.67 18.94
CA PHE A 108 1.47 -0.76 18.74
C PHE A 108 2.12 0.60 19.02
N HIS A 109 3.22 0.61 19.76
CA HIS A 109 3.97 1.85 20.03
C HIS A 109 4.96 2.20 18.90
N ILE A 110 5.05 1.36 17.86
CA ILE A 110 6.03 1.44 16.78
C ILE A 110 5.27 1.67 15.46
N TYR A 111 5.47 2.84 14.88
CA TYR A 111 5.06 3.17 13.52
C TYR A 111 6.14 4.06 12.90
N HIS A 112 6.54 3.75 11.67
CA HIS A 112 7.47 4.57 10.91
C HIS A 112 6.82 5.01 9.60
N GLN A 113 6.85 6.31 9.31
CA GLN A 113 6.52 6.81 7.99
C GLN A 113 7.77 6.69 7.13
N VAL A 114 7.72 5.77 6.17
CA VAL A 114 8.92 5.27 5.52
C VAL A 114 9.18 6.00 4.20
N THR A 115 8.12 6.29 3.44
CA THR A 115 8.21 7.14 2.25
C THR A 115 6.86 7.75 1.90
N THR A 116 6.87 8.82 1.10
CA THR A 116 5.67 9.49 0.58
C THR A 116 5.78 9.66 -0.93
N SER A 117 4.70 9.44 -1.67
CA SER A 117 4.62 9.66 -3.12
C SER A 117 3.32 10.32 -3.47
N SER A 118 3.36 11.60 -3.87
CA SER A 118 2.25 12.45 -4.32
C SER A 118 0.96 12.37 -3.46
N THR A 119 0.20 11.28 -3.58
CA THR A 119 -1.07 11.02 -2.88
C THR A 119 -1.01 9.84 -1.89
N TYR A 120 0.04 9.03 -1.92
CA TYR A 120 0.21 7.84 -1.08
C TYR A 120 1.37 7.99 -0.10
N VAL A 121 1.22 7.31 1.04
CA VAL A 121 2.20 7.24 2.11
C VAL A 121 2.42 5.78 2.45
N VAL A 122 3.67 5.41 2.66
CA VAL A 122 4.06 4.08 3.10
C VAL A 122 4.40 4.14 4.58
N LEU A 123 3.66 3.37 5.35
CA LEU A 123 3.89 3.11 6.77
C LEU A 123 4.63 1.78 6.91
N GLY A 124 5.52 1.67 7.88
CA GLY A 124 6.24 0.45 8.21
C GLY A 124 6.23 0.15 9.70
N ASN A 125 6.23 -1.14 10.05
CA ASN A 125 6.43 -1.58 11.44
C ASN A 125 7.92 -1.64 11.84
N GLN A 126 8.83 -1.43 10.89
CA GLN A 126 10.29 -1.45 11.06
C GLN A 126 10.95 -0.21 10.43
N LEU A 127 12.18 0.09 10.87
CA LEU A 127 13.04 1.18 10.39
C LEU A 127 13.88 0.76 9.18
#